data_AF-A0A1V4ZUB2-F1
#
_entry.id   AF-A0A1V4ZUB2-F1
#
_cell.length_a   1.000
_cell.length_b   1.000
_cell.length_c   1.000
_cell.angle_alpha   90.00
_cell.angle_beta   90.00
_cell.angle_gamma   90.00
#
_symmetry.space_group_name_H-M   'P 1'
#
loop_
_entity.id
_entity.type
_entity.pdbx_description
1 polymer ?
#
loop_
_entity_poly.entity_id
_entity_poly.type
_entity_poly.pdbx_seq_one_letter_code
_entity_poly.pdbx_strand_id
1 'polypeptide(L)'
;MKWYPLTAVQFVILLILVAIADIFTIIQHYFVPDVARPLAYLVFVVLVLLAFFFIVKPAEPMVLAQTLAVILGIIALVLIIIQDVLIVYIISWRTGIVLLGAVAGPVVAGYVYAKIRQTAPVK
;
A
#
# COMPACT_ATOMS: atom_id res chain seq x y z
N MET A 1 13.79 -11.31 10.15
CA MET A 1 13.11 -10.90 8.91
C MET A 1 14.16 -10.60 7.85
N LYS A 2 14.03 -11.09 6.62
CA LYS A 2 14.91 -10.67 5.52
C LYS A 2 14.42 -9.31 5.01
N TRP A 3 15.34 -8.38 4.74
CA TRP A 3 15.04 -7.06 4.21
C TRP A 3 15.29 -7.03 2.70
N TYR A 4 14.35 -6.49 1.91
CA TYR A 4 14.55 -6.29 0.48
C TYR A 4 15.21 -4.93 0.24
N PRO A 5 16.48 -4.86 -0.23
CA PRO A 5 17.13 -3.59 -0.49
C PRO A 5 16.50 -2.94 -1.73
N LEU A 6 15.68 -1.90 -1.49
CA LEU A 6 15.11 -1.08 -2.55
C LEU A 6 16.21 -0.24 -3.19
N THR A 7 16.31 -0.29 -4.52
CA THR A 7 17.20 0.62 -5.26
C THR A 7 16.62 2.05 -5.28
N ALA A 8 17.46 3.06 -5.53
CA ALA A 8 17.00 4.45 -5.65
C ALA A 8 15.86 4.60 -6.69
N VAL A 9 15.95 3.88 -7.81
CA VAL A 9 14.91 3.88 -8.85
C VAL A 9 13.60 3.28 -8.32
N GLN A 10 13.67 2.18 -7.57
CA GLN A 10 12.48 1.55 -6.97
C GLN A 10 11.83 2.46 -5.93
N PHE A 11 12.62 3.22 -5.16
CA PHE A 11 12.11 4.25 -4.28
C PHE A 11 11.38 5.37 -5.02
N VAL A 12 11.96 5.87 -6.12
CA VAL A 12 11.32 6.90 -6.94
C VAL A 12 9.99 6.39 -7.52
N ILE A 13 9.95 5.16 -8.03
CA ILE A 13 8.70 4.55 -8.52
C ILE A 13 7.68 4.45 -7.38
N LEU A 14 8.10 3.98 -6.20
CA LEU A 14 7.22 3.89 -5.03
C LEU A 14 6.66 5.26 -4.65
N LEU A 15 7.47 6.31 -4.64
CA LEU A 15 7.04 7.68 -4.34
C LEU A 15 6.03 8.20 -5.37
N ILE A 16 6.25 7.96 -6.66
CA ILE A 16 5.30 8.32 -7.72
C ILE A 16 3.96 7.62 -7.49
N LEU A 17 3.99 6.33 -7.19
CA LEU A 17 2.78 5.53 -6.93
C LEU A 17 2.04 6.00 -5.68
N VAL A 18 2.77 6.39 -4.62
CA VAL A 18 2.18 7.00 -3.42
C VAL A 18 1.53 8.35 -3.76
N ALA A 19 2.17 9.19 -4.58
CA ALA A 19 1.57 10.46 -5.02
C ALA A 19 0.28 10.23 -5.84
N ILE A 20 0.24 9.20 -6.68
CA ILE A 20 -0.98 8.81 -7.40
C ILE A 20 -2.08 8.35 -6.43
N ALA A 21 -1.72 7.57 -5.41
CA ALA A 21 -2.66 7.16 -4.35
C ALA A 21 -3.19 8.36 -3.57
N ASP A 22 -2.37 9.36 -3.30
CA ASP A 22 -2.78 10.59 -2.63
C ASP A 22 -3.78 11.40 -3.48
N ILE A 23 -3.48 11.60 -4.77
CA ILE A 23 -4.42 12.24 -5.72
C ILE A 23 -5.76 11.47 -5.76
N PHE A 24 -5.71 10.13 -5.75
CA PHE A 24 -6.92 9.31 -5.70
C PHE A 24 -7.74 9.58 -4.42
N THR A 25 -7.11 9.84 -3.26
CA THR A 25 -7.86 10.15 -2.03
C THR A 25 -8.69 11.43 -2.14
N ILE A 26 -8.20 12.41 -2.91
CA ILE A 26 -8.91 13.66 -3.19
C ILE A 26 -10.04 13.38 -4.19
N ILE A 27 -9.74 12.68 -5.28
CA ILE A 27 -10.70 12.40 -6.37
C ILE A 27 -11.86 11.54 -5.88
N GLN A 28 -11.61 10.51 -5.07
CA GLN A 28 -12.66 9.60 -4.60
C GLN A 28 -13.77 10.32 -3.80
N HIS A 29 -13.48 11.50 -3.23
CA HIS A 29 -14.48 12.30 -2.52
C HIS A 29 -15.68 12.65 -3.42
N TYR A 30 -15.42 12.88 -4.71
CA TYR A 30 -16.42 13.29 -5.69
C TYR A 30 -17.21 12.13 -6.30
N PHE A 31 -16.67 10.92 -6.27
CA PHE A 31 -17.24 9.77 -7.01
C PHE A 31 -17.68 8.61 -6.10
N VAL A 32 -17.15 8.51 -4.89
CA VAL A 32 -17.40 7.38 -3.98
C VAL A 32 -18.18 7.85 -2.75
N PRO A 33 -19.29 7.17 -2.39
CA PRO A 33 -20.04 7.48 -1.17
C PRO A 33 -19.17 7.41 0.08
N ASP A 34 -19.40 8.30 1.05
CA ASP A 34 -18.62 8.42 2.30
C ASP A 34 -18.33 7.10 3.01
N VAL A 35 -19.32 6.21 3.04
CA VAL A 35 -19.24 4.92 3.73
C VAL A 35 -18.29 3.95 3.00
N ALA A 36 -18.21 4.03 1.67
CA ALA A 36 -17.42 3.13 0.83
C ALA A 36 -15.98 3.62 0.59
N ARG A 37 -15.68 4.91 0.85
CA ARG A 37 -14.35 5.50 0.61
C ARG A 37 -13.17 4.75 1.25
N PRO A 38 -13.24 4.32 2.53
CA PRO A 38 -12.12 3.57 3.13
C PRO A 38 -11.82 2.27 2.40
N LEU A 39 -12.86 1.57 1.95
CA LEU A 39 -12.72 0.32 1.20
C LEU A 39 -12.20 0.58 -0.22
N ALA A 40 -12.72 1.60 -0.90
CA ALA A 40 -12.25 2.00 -2.23
C ALA A 40 -10.76 2.37 -2.22
N TYR A 41 -10.32 3.13 -1.20
CA TYR A 41 -8.91 3.43 -0.98
C TYR A 41 -8.07 2.17 -0.78
N LEU A 42 -8.53 1.23 0.06
CA LEU A 42 -7.80 -0.01 0.31
C LEU A 42 -7.62 -0.85 -0.96
N VAL A 43 -8.68 -1.00 -1.76
CA VAL A 43 -8.61 -1.69 -3.06
C VAL A 43 -7.64 -0.96 -4.00
N PHE A 44 -7.71 0.37 -4.07
CA PHE A 44 -6.83 1.17 -4.92
C PHE A 44 -5.36 1.00 -4.51
N VAL A 45 -5.04 1.05 -3.22
CA VAL A 45 -3.67 0.83 -2.71
C VAL A 45 -3.16 -0.56 -3.08
N VAL A 46 -3.99 -1.60 -2.96
CA VAL A 46 -3.61 -2.96 -3.39
C VAL A 46 -3.31 -3.01 -4.88
N LEU A 47 -4.11 -2.36 -5.72
CA LEU A 47 -3.88 -2.30 -7.17
C LEU A 47 -2.59 -1.55 -7.52
N VAL A 48 -2.33 -0.43 -6.85
CA VAL A 48 -1.10 0.36 -7.02
C VAL A 48 0.13 -0.45 -6.61
N LEU A 49 0.07 -1.14 -5.47
CA LEU A 49 1.13 -2.03 -5.03
C LEU A 49 1.31 -3.21 -5.98
N LEU A 50 0.23 -3.78 -6.50
CA LEU A 50 0.32 -4.83 -7.51
C LEU A 50 1.08 -4.32 -8.76
N ALA A 51 0.74 -3.13 -9.25
CA ALA A 51 1.44 -2.48 -10.35
C ALA A 51 2.93 -2.26 -10.03
N PHE A 52 3.27 -1.82 -8.81
CA PHE A 52 4.65 -1.71 -8.34
C PHE A 52 5.41 -3.02 -8.50
N PHE A 53 4.82 -4.14 -8.06
CA PHE A 53 5.46 -5.46 -8.17
C PHE A 53 5.68 -5.89 -9.62
N PHE A 54 4.74 -5.59 -10.52
CA PHE A 54 4.89 -5.87 -11.95
C PHE A 54 5.97 -5.02 -12.62
N ILE A 55 6.18 -3.78 -12.17
CA ILE A 55 7.23 -2.90 -12.66
C ILE A 55 8.61 -3.36 -12.14
N VAL A 56 8.72 -3.57 -10.83
CA VAL A 56 9.98 -3.90 -10.15
C VAL A 56 10.43 -5.33 -10.42
N LYS A 57 9.49 -6.26 -10.62
CA LYS A 57 9.73 -7.69 -10.86
C LYS A 57 10.69 -8.30 -9.82
N PRO A 58 10.35 -8.26 -8.52
CA PRO A 58 11.24 -8.74 -7.48
C PRO A 58 11.55 -10.24 -7.64
N ALA A 59 12.81 -10.61 -7.38
CA ALA A 59 13.21 -12.02 -7.33
C ALA A 59 12.45 -12.75 -6.20
N GLU A 60 12.37 -12.12 -5.03
CA GLU A 60 11.67 -12.62 -3.85
C GLU A 60 10.47 -11.71 -3.51
N PRO A 61 9.30 -11.89 -4.15
CA PRO A 61 8.16 -11.00 -3.97
C PRO A 61 7.67 -10.92 -2.51
N MET A 62 7.74 -12.02 -1.77
CA MET A 62 7.26 -12.02 -0.40
C MET A 62 8.18 -11.27 0.57
N VAL A 63 9.48 -11.21 0.28
CA VAL A 63 10.42 -10.40 1.05
C VAL A 63 10.19 -8.91 0.79
N LEU A 64 9.94 -8.54 -0.48
CA LEU A 64 9.55 -7.17 -0.82
C LEU A 64 8.23 -6.77 -0.15
N ALA A 65 7.23 -7.65 -0.18
CA ALA A 65 5.93 -7.41 0.45
C ALA A 65 6.04 -7.15 1.95
N GLN A 66 6.81 -7.97 2.67
CA GLN A 66 7.08 -7.77 4.10
C GLN A 66 7.81 -6.45 4.36
N THR A 67 8.80 -6.13 3.53
CA THR A 67 9.55 -4.88 3.63
C THR A 67 8.63 -3.67 3.45
N LEU A 68 7.78 -3.68 2.43
CA LEU A 68 6.80 -2.62 2.18
C LEU A 68 5.73 -2.56 3.28
N ALA A 69 5.25 -3.69 3.81
CA ALA A 69 4.29 -3.71 4.91
C ALA A 69 4.85 -3.03 6.16
N VAL A 70 6.14 -3.23 6.45
CA VAL A 70 6.83 -2.55 7.56
C VAL A 70 6.98 -1.05 7.26
N ILE A 71 7.50 -0.68 6.09
CA ILE A 71 7.71 0.73 5.72
C ILE A 71 6.38 1.50 5.73
N LEU A 72 5.37 1.01 5.01
CA LEU A 72 4.07 1.66 4.89
C LEU A 72 3.30 1.61 6.20
N GLY A 73 3.41 0.52 6.96
CA GLY A 73 2.80 0.41 8.29
C GLY A 73 3.37 1.41 9.28
N ILE A 74 4.69 1.62 9.31
CA ILE A 74 5.34 2.63 10.16
C ILE A 74 4.91 4.03 9.73
N ILE A 75 4.93 4.33 8.42
CA ILE A 75 4.48 5.64 7.91
C ILE A 75 3.03 5.90 8.30
N ALA A 76 2.13 4.95 8.08
CA ALA A 76 0.73 5.07 8.45
C ALA A 76 0.57 5.27 9.96
N LEU A 77 1.26 4.50 10.79
CA LEU A 77 1.21 4.64 12.25
C LEU A 77 1.64 6.03 12.70
N VAL A 78 2.74 6.56 12.15
CA VAL A 78 3.22 7.92 12.46
C VAL A 78 2.17 8.96 12.08
N LEU A 79 1.59 8.87 10.88
CA LEU A 79 0.56 9.79 10.42
C LEU A 79 -0.68 9.74 11.31
N ILE A 80 -1.11 8.54 11.73
CA ILE A 80 -2.26 8.33 12.61
C ILE A 80 -2.00 8.96 13.99
N ILE A 81 -0.81 8.76 14.56
CA ILE A 81 -0.46 9.38 15.84
C ILE A 81 -0.51 10.90 15.72
N ILE A 82 0.04 11.48 14.66
CA ILE A 82 0.05 12.93 14.46
C ILE A 82 -1.37 13.48 14.24
N GLN A 83 -2.15 12.87 13.35
CA GLN A 83 -3.46 13.40 12.95
C GLN A 83 -4.56 13.08 13.98
N ASP A 84 -4.67 11.83 14.39
CA ASP A 84 -5.84 11.38 15.16
C ASP A 84 -5.62 11.50 16.67
N VAL A 85 -4.37 11.31 17.13
CA VAL A 85 -4.07 11.35 18.57
C VAL A 85 -3.69 12.76 19.03
N LEU A 86 -2.85 13.48 18.28
CA LEU A 86 -2.38 14.81 18.70
C LEU A 86 -3.28 15.97 18.26
N ILE A 87 -3.96 15.87 17.11
CA ILE A 87 -4.77 16.97 16.57
C ILE A 87 -6.26 16.76 16.88
N VAL A 88 -6.82 15.60 16.55
CA VAL A 88 -8.28 15.38 16.60
C VAL A 88 -8.75 14.73 17.92
N TYR A 89 -7.85 14.10 18.67
CA TYR A 89 -8.12 13.38 19.93
C TYR A 89 -9.21 12.28 19.84
N ILE A 90 -9.56 11.83 18.64
CA ILE A 90 -10.56 10.78 18.39
C ILE A 90 -10.03 9.84 17.31
N ILE A 91 -9.91 8.56 17.63
CA ILE A 91 -9.53 7.52 16.68
C ILE A 91 -10.79 7.01 15.98
N SER A 92 -10.87 7.22 14.66
CA SER A 92 -11.97 6.71 13.84
C SER A 92 -11.74 5.27 13.41
N TRP A 93 -12.81 4.50 13.21
CA TRP A 93 -12.72 3.17 12.58
C TRP A 93 -12.10 3.23 11.17
N ARG A 94 -12.27 4.36 10.47
CA ARG A 94 -11.67 4.62 9.15
C ARG A 94 -10.14 4.53 9.21
N THR A 95 -9.56 5.05 10.28
CA THR A 95 -8.13 5.04 10.57
C THR A 95 -7.60 3.62 10.77
N GLY A 96 -8.37 2.78 11.46
CA GLY A 96 -8.07 1.36 11.59
C GLY A 96 -8.02 0.63 10.25
N ILE A 97 -8.92 0.95 9.32
CA ILE A 97 -8.90 0.39 7.96
C ILE A 97 -7.68 0.84 7.16
N VAL A 98 -7.29 2.11 7.28
CA VAL A 98 -6.09 2.62 6.61
C VAL A 98 -4.84 1.91 7.10
N LEU A 99 -4.69 1.73 8.43
CA LEU A 99 -3.57 0.99 9.01
C LEU A 99 -3.55 -0.47 8.55
N LEU A 100 -4.72 -1.13 8.56
CA LEU A 100 -4.86 -2.50 8.11
C LEU A 100 -4.52 -2.63 6.61
N GLY A 101 -4.94 -1.68 5.78
CA GLY A 101 -4.57 -1.59 4.37
C GLY A 101 -3.07 -1.38 4.16
N ALA A 102 -2.42 -0.54 4.96
CA ALA A 102 -0.97 -0.29 4.85
C ALA A 102 -0.13 -1.53 5.18
N VAL A 103 -0.57 -2.36 6.12
CA VAL A 103 0.13 -3.58 6.53
C VAL A 103 -0.27 -4.78 5.67
N ALA A 104 -1.57 -5.03 5.48
CA ALA A 104 -2.06 -6.18 4.74
C ALA A 104 -1.95 -5.99 3.21
N GLY A 105 -2.08 -4.77 2.70
CA GLY A 105 -2.07 -4.45 1.27
C GLY A 105 -0.83 -4.97 0.55
N PRO A 106 0.41 -4.68 1.03
CA PRO A 106 1.62 -5.20 0.43
C PRO A 106 1.71 -6.72 0.44
N VAL A 107 1.24 -7.36 1.52
CA VAL A 107 1.22 -8.82 1.64
C VAL A 107 0.27 -9.44 0.61
N VAL A 108 -0.94 -8.89 0.48
CA VAL A 108 -1.91 -9.32 -0.53
C VAL A 108 -1.36 -9.11 -1.94
N ALA A 109 -0.84 -7.92 -2.25
CA ALA A 109 -0.29 -7.62 -3.57
C ALA A 109 0.88 -8.55 -3.93
N GLY A 110 1.79 -8.79 -2.98
CA GLY A 110 2.90 -9.72 -3.18
C GLY A 110 2.47 -11.16 -3.35
N TYR A 111 1.44 -11.61 -2.62
CA TYR A 111 0.90 -12.97 -2.75
C TYR A 111 0.25 -13.17 -4.11
N VAL A 112 -0.58 -12.22 -4.54
CA VAL A 112 -1.25 -12.24 -5.85
C VAL A 112 -0.20 -12.22 -6.97
N TYR A 113 0.79 -11.34 -6.89
CA TYR A 113 1.89 -11.30 -7.88
C TYR A 113 2.65 -12.63 -7.95
N ALA A 114 3.01 -13.21 -6.80
CA ALA A 114 3.71 -14.50 -6.75
C ALA A 114 2.89 -15.62 -7.40
N LYS A 115 1.58 -15.65 -7.15
CA LYS A 115 0.67 -16.61 -7.78
C LYS A 115 0.56 -16.42 -9.29
N ILE A 116 0.41 -15.18 -9.77
CA ILE A 116 0.33 -14.88 -11.21
C ILE A 116 1.63 -15.27 -11.93
N ARG A 117 2.80 -15.00 -11.31
CA ARG A 117 4.10 -15.37 -11.89
C ARG A 117 4.29 -16.88 -11.98
N GLN A 118 3.75 -17.65 -11.03
CA GLN A 118 3.81 -19.12 -11.05
C GLN A 118 2.95 -19.73 -12.16
N THR A 119 1.79 -19.12 -12.47
CA THR A 119 0.87 -19.61 -13.50
C THR A 119 1.23 -19.14 -14.92
N ALA A 120 2.03 -18.09 -15.05
CA ALA A 120 2.59 -17.64 -16.31
C ALA A 120 4.11 -17.90 -16.36
N PRO A 121 4.57 -19.17 -16.45
CA PRO A 121 5.96 -19.44 -16.77
C PRO A 121 6.22 -18.82 -18.14
N VAL A 122 7.07 -17.79 -18.14
CA VAL A 122 7.59 -17.17 -19.36
C VAL A 122 8.29 -18.28 -20.14
N LYS A 123 7.76 -18.60 -21.33
CA LYS A 123 8.46 -19.41 -22.34
C LYS A 123 9.65 -18.63 -22.88
#